data_AF-A0A412JG68-F1
#
_entry.id   AF-A0A412JG68-F1
#
_cell.length_a   1.000
_cell.length_b   1.000
_cell.length_c   1.000
_cell.angle_alpha   90.00
_cell.angle_beta   90.00
_cell.angle_gamma   90.00
#
_symmetry.space_group_name_H-M   'P 1'
#
loop_
_entity.id
_entity.type
_entity.pdbx_description
1 polymer ?
#
loop_
_entity_poly.entity_id
_entity_poly.type
_entity_poly.pdbx_seq_one_letter_code
_entity_poly.pdbx_strand_id
1 'polypeptide(L)'
;MIMKQTVEEAAWQELMSSYAIVVKGEFAYQQQAMLNMFRKGVEWQAKQSPWISVEDAIPNKQAKGMCQVKFVDGSIDEMAMREVDKWIYPYIKTGYVTHWRPI
;
A
#
# COMPACT_ATOMS: atom_id res chain seq x y z
N MET A 1 14.63 -8.60 8.42
CA MET A 1 13.50 -7.78 7.94
C MET A 1 12.34 -8.73 7.66
N ILE A 2 11.16 -8.49 8.24
CA ILE A 2 9.94 -9.20 7.80
C ILE A 2 9.55 -8.54 6.49
N MET A 3 9.66 -9.25 5.37
CA MET A 3 9.27 -8.74 4.06
C MET A 3 7.73 -8.64 4.05
N LYS A 4 7.20 -7.43 3.84
CA LYS A 4 5.75 -7.26 3.64
C LYS A 4 5.36 -8.05 2.38
N GLN A 5 4.31 -8.85 2.48
CA GLN A 5 3.76 -9.58 1.33
C GLN A 5 3.38 -8.59 0.23
N THR A 6 3.79 -8.83 -1.01
CA THR A 6 3.38 -7.99 -2.15
C THR A 6 1.94 -8.28 -2.56
N VAL A 7 1.33 -7.37 -3.32
CA VAL A 7 -0.03 -7.59 -3.84
C VAL A 7 -0.08 -8.80 -4.78
N GLU A 8 0.98 -9.05 -5.55
CA GLU A 8 1.11 -10.20 -6.44
C GLU A 8 1.20 -11.51 -5.64
N GLU A 9 1.99 -11.53 -4.56
CA GLU A 9 2.08 -12.69 -3.68
C GLU A 9 0.75 -12.99 -2.98
N ALA A 10 0.04 -11.95 -2.53
CA ALA A 10 -1.28 -12.09 -1.93
C ALA A 10 -2.32 -12.62 -2.94
N ALA A 11 -2.34 -12.04 -4.15
CA ALA A 11 -3.21 -12.47 -5.22
C ALA A 11 -2.92 -13.92 -5.65
N TRP A 12 -1.64 -14.30 -5.74
CA TRP A 12 -1.22 -15.66 -6.06
C TRP A 12 -1.65 -16.67 -4.98
N GLN A 13 -1.45 -16.35 -3.70
CA GLN A 13 -1.93 -17.20 -2.62
C GLN A 13 -3.44 -17.36 -2.65
N GLU A 14 -4.19 -16.29 -2.91
CA GLU A 14 -5.65 -16.36 -3.01
C GLU A 14 -6.10 -17.20 -4.21
N LEU A 15 -5.46 -17.03 -5.36
CA LEU A 15 -5.67 -17.85 -6.57
C LEU A 15 -5.46 -19.35 -6.27
N MET A 16 -4.38 -19.67 -5.57
CA MET A 16 -4.01 -21.05 -5.22
C MET A 16 -4.87 -21.63 -4.08
N SER A 17 -5.43 -20.79 -3.21
CA SER A 17 -6.22 -21.22 -2.04
C SER A 17 -7.63 -21.75 -2.36
N SER A 18 -8.10 -21.58 -3.62
CA SER A 18 -9.20 -22.29 -4.30
C SER A 18 -10.27 -21.36 -4.89
N TYR A 19 -10.55 -21.55 -6.19
CA TYR A 19 -11.88 -21.64 -6.84
C TYR A 19 -11.78 -22.11 -8.32
N ALA A 20 -10.59 -22.46 -8.80
CA ALA A 20 -10.36 -22.77 -10.21
C ALA A 20 -10.75 -24.21 -10.53
N ILE A 21 -11.59 -24.41 -11.54
CA ILE A 21 -11.76 -25.70 -12.22
C ILE A 21 -10.88 -25.66 -13.45
N VAL A 22 -10.12 -26.73 -13.72
CA VAL A 22 -9.37 -26.82 -14.98
C VAL A 22 -10.32 -27.31 -16.07
N VAL A 23 -10.63 -26.45 -17.05
CA VAL A 23 -11.43 -26.80 -18.22
C VAL A 23 -10.52 -26.70 -19.43
N LYS A 24 -10.27 -27.84 -20.09
CA LYS A 24 -9.38 -27.94 -21.27
C LYS A 24 -7.95 -27.39 -21.04
N GLY A 25 -7.43 -27.51 -19.81
CA GLY A 25 -6.10 -27.03 -19.45
C GLY A 25 -6.05 -25.55 -19.05
N GLU A 26 -7.19 -24.85 -19.07
CA GLU A 26 -7.31 -23.46 -18.63
C GLU A 26 -8.03 -23.37 -17.29
N PHE A 27 -7.68 -22.38 -16.47
CA PHE A 27 -8.41 -22.08 -15.24
C PHE A 27 -9.76 -21.43 -15.55
N ALA A 28 -10.85 -22.10 -15.17
CA ALA A 28 -12.19 -21.57 -15.22
C ALA A 28 -12.69 -21.24 -13.80
N TYR A 29 -13.25 -20.04 -13.64
CA TYR A 29 -13.77 -19.55 -12.38
C TYR A 29 -15.27 -19.32 -12.49
N GLN A 30 -16.03 -19.80 -11.50
CA GLN A 30 -17.44 -19.45 -11.39
C GLN A 30 -17.60 -17.96 -11.03
N GLN A 31 -18.76 -17.37 -11.32
CA GLN A 31 -19.02 -15.97 -10.93
C GLN A 31 -18.84 -15.74 -9.43
N GLN A 32 -19.30 -16.68 -8.61
CA GLN A 32 -19.15 -16.61 -7.15
C GLN A 32 -17.69 -16.61 -6.69
N ALA A 33 -16.82 -17.32 -7.41
CA ALA A 33 -15.39 -17.35 -7.15
C ALA A 33 -14.75 -15.99 -7.36
N MET A 34 -15.03 -15.36 -8.50
CA MET A 34 -14.50 -14.03 -8.83
C MET A 34 -14.96 -12.97 -7.82
N LEU A 35 -16.23 -13.04 -7.40
CA LEU A 35 -16.75 -12.15 -6.34
C LEU A 35 -16.06 -12.36 -5.00
N ASN A 36 -15.77 -13.60 -4.62
CA ASN A 36 -15.08 -13.92 -3.38
C ASN A 36 -13.60 -13.49 -3.43
N MET A 37 -12.91 -13.67 -4.56
CA MET A 37 -11.54 -13.18 -4.76
C MET A 37 -11.47 -11.67 -4.64
N PHE A 38 -12.41 -10.94 -5.24
CA PHE A 38 -12.48 -9.49 -5.12
C PHE A 38 -12.68 -9.04 -3.66
N ARG A 39 -13.62 -9.67 -2.93
CA ARG A 39 -13.85 -9.38 -1.50
C ARG A 39 -12.59 -9.59 -0.67
N LYS A 40 -11.91 -10.71 -0.85
CA LYS A 40 -10.65 -11.00 -0.15
C LYS A 40 -9.54 -10.02 -0.50
N GLY A 41 -9.46 -9.58 -1.76
CA GLY A 41 -8.55 -8.51 -2.19
C GLY A 41 -8.83 -7.20 -1.46
N VAL A 42 -10.10 -6.81 -1.33
CA VAL A 42 -10.51 -5.62 -0.56
C VAL A 42 -10.18 -5.78 0.93
N GLU A 43 -10.46 -6.95 1.52
CA GLU A 43 -10.12 -7.23 2.92
C GLU A 43 -8.61 -7.21 3.18
N TRP A 44 -7.81 -7.75 2.25
CA TRP A 44 -6.36 -7.70 2.32
C TRP A 44 -5.85 -6.26 2.22
N GLN A 45 -6.37 -5.48 1.26
CA GLN A 45 -6.02 -4.08 1.09
C GLN A 45 -6.38 -3.24 2.33
N ALA A 46 -7.52 -3.51 2.97
CA ALA A 46 -7.95 -2.82 4.18
C ALA A 46 -7.07 -3.14 5.41
N LYS A 47 -6.41 -4.30 5.42
CA LYS A 47 -5.42 -4.66 6.46
C LYS A 47 -4.07 -3.99 6.25
N GLN A 48 -3.78 -3.50 5.04
CA GLN A 48 -2.55 -2.74 4.81
C GLN A 48 -2.66 -1.39 5.50
N SER A 49 -1.57 -1.00 6.18
CA SER A 49 -1.49 0.32 6.79
C SER A 49 -1.65 1.39 5.70
N PRO A 50 -2.53 2.38 5.87
CA PRO A 50 -2.62 3.50 4.93
C PRO A 50 -1.36 4.37 4.96
N TRP A 51 -0.51 4.19 5.98
CA TRP A 51 0.76 4.89 6.15
C TRP A 51 1.85 4.25 5.29
N ILE A 52 2.38 5.05 4.37
CA ILE A 52 3.50 4.76 3.51
C ILE A 52 4.77 5.23 4.23
N SER A 53 5.77 4.36 4.39
CA SER A 53 7.08 4.76 4.92
C SER A 53 7.74 5.69 3.91
N VAL A 54 8.39 6.77 4.39
CA VAL A 54 9.20 7.63 3.51
C VAL A 54 10.39 6.88 2.90
N GLU A 55 10.79 5.76 3.49
CA GLU A 55 11.82 4.86 2.93
C GLU A 55 11.28 4.02 1.76
N ASP A 56 9.98 3.69 1.78
CA ASP A 56 9.32 2.90 0.74
C ASP A 56 8.94 3.80 -0.46
N ALA A 57 8.38 4.98 -0.19
CA ALA A 57 8.06 5.97 -1.21
C ALA A 57 7.90 7.36 -0.58
N ILE A 58 8.25 8.41 -1.32
CA ILE A 58 7.96 9.82 -0.99
C ILE A 58 7.01 10.42 -2.03
N PRO A 59 6.19 11.43 -1.67
CA PRO A 59 5.42 12.16 -2.66
C PRO A 59 6.35 12.79 -3.70
N ASN A 60 5.98 12.73 -4.97
CA ASN A 60 6.74 13.41 -6.02
C ASN A 60 6.75 14.93 -5.75
N LYS A 61 7.84 15.63 -6.06
CA LYS A 61 7.93 17.11 -6.07
C LYS A 61 6.73 17.81 -6.73
N GLN A 62 6.15 17.22 -7.78
CA GLN A 62 4.99 17.77 -8.51
C GLN A 62 3.64 17.33 -7.94
N ALA A 63 3.63 16.45 -6.93
CA ALA A 63 2.41 15.96 -6.31
C ALA A 63 1.63 17.14 -5.69
N LYS A 64 0.36 17.22 -6.07
CA LYS A 64 -0.60 18.20 -5.55
C LYS A 64 -1.53 17.49 -4.58
N GLY A 65 -1.94 18.19 -3.54
CA GLY A 65 -2.86 17.67 -2.53
C GLY A 65 -2.28 17.74 -1.13
N MET A 66 -3.11 17.31 -0.18
CA MET A 66 -2.78 17.25 1.24
C MET A 66 -2.52 15.79 1.63
N CYS A 67 -1.68 15.62 2.64
CA CYS A 67 -1.39 14.34 3.24
C CYS A 67 -1.28 14.51 4.75
N GLN A 68 -1.51 13.43 5.48
CA GLN A 68 -1.12 13.35 6.87
C GLN A 68 0.28 12.78 6.94
N VAL A 69 1.12 13.37 7.80
CA VAL A 69 2.47 12.91 8.10
C VAL A 69 2.54 12.41 9.53
N LYS A 70 3.41 11.43 9.78
CA LYS A 70 3.73 10.93 11.11
C LYS A 70 5.20 11.24 11.41
N PHE A 71 5.45 11.92 12.51
CA PHE A 71 6.79 12.29 12.94
C PHE A 71 7.45 11.22 13.82
N VAL A 72 8.75 11.36 14.10
CA VAL A 72 9.52 10.44 14.96
C VAL A 72 8.94 10.34 16.37
N ASP A 73 8.43 11.45 16.91
CA ASP A 73 7.80 11.51 18.24
C ASP A 73 6.38 10.89 18.27
N GLY A 74 5.89 10.42 17.12
CA GLY A 74 4.58 9.81 16.97
C GLY A 74 3.44 10.80 16.73
N SER A 75 3.71 12.12 16.76
CA SER A 75 2.71 13.13 16.41
C SER A 75 2.31 13.04 14.93
N ILE A 76 1.10 13.53 14.63
CA ILE A 76 0.52 13.53 13.28
C ILE A 76 0.11 14.95 12.94
N ASP A 77 0.42 15.39 11.73
CA ASP A 77 0.01 16.70 11.19
C ASP A 77 -0.38 16.59 9.71
N GLU A 78 -1.06 17.61 9.19
CA GLU A 78 -1.45 17.73 7.80
C GLU A 78 -0.50 18.65 7.03
N MET A 79 0.03 18.17 5.92
CA MET A 79 0.99 18.89 5.11
C MET A 79 0.65 18.76 3.63
N ALA A 80 1.02 19.77 2.84
CA ALA A 80 0.99 19.61 1.39
C ALA A 80 2.04 18.58 0.97
N MET A 81 1.71 17.70 0.02
CA MET A 81 2.59 16.62 -0.43
C MET A 81 3.99 17.10 -0.86
N ARG A 82 4.06 18.26 -1.53
CA ARG A 82 5.33 18.90 -1.92
C ARG A 82 6.21 19.33 -0.75
N GLU A 83 5.61 19.63 0.41
CA GLU A 83 6.36 19.98 1.61
C GLU A 83 6.97 18.71 2.20
N VAL A 84 6.28 17.58 2.22
CA VAL A 84 6.88 16.31 2.67
C VAL A 84 8.15 15.97 1.89
N ASP A 85 8.11 16.06 0.56
CA ASP A 85 9.28 15.90 -0.32
C ASP A 85 10.41 16.87 0.05
N LYS A 86 10.09 18.16 0.19
CA LYS A 86 11.04 19.23 0.54
C LYS A 86 11.68 19.03 1.92
N TRP A 87 11.08 18.34 2.86
CA TRP A 87 11.63 18.18 4.21
C TRP A 87 12.49 16.90 4.35
N ILE A 88 12.24 15.88 3.53
CA ILE A 88 13.08 14.66 3.46
C ILE A 88 14.33 14.89 2.60
N TYR A 89 14.25 15.69 1.52
CA TYR A 89 15.33 15.86 0.53
C TYR A 89 16.59 16.61 1.00
N PRO A 90 16.51 17.74 1.75
CA PRO A 90 17.70 18.48 2.21
C PRO A 90 18.43 17.77 3.35
N TYR A 91 17.75 16.82 3.99
CA TYR A 91 18.23 16.05 5.12
C TYR A 91 17.85 14.59 4.92
N ILE A 92 18.52 13.93 3.99
CA ILE A 92 18.34 12.50 3.64
C ILE A 92 18.48 11.56 4.88
N LYS A 93 18.74 12.10 6.10
CA LYS A 93 18.86 11.38 7.36
C LYS A 93 18.28 12.05 8.63
N THR A 94 17.68 13.24 8.61
CA THR A 94 17.17 13.81 9.90
C THR A 94 15.97 13.04 10.44
N GLY A 95 15.29 12.28 9.59
CA GLY A 95 14.27 11.31 10.00
C GLY A 95 12.99 11.91 10.55
N TYR A 96 12.82 13.24 10.50
CA TYR A 96 11.76 13.94 11.22
C TYR A 96 10.35 13.43 10.87
N VAL A 97 10.09 13.15 9.58
CA VAL A 97 8.88 12.45 9.11
C VAL A 97 9.24 11.00 8.81
N THR A 98 8.49 10.06 9.38
CA THR A 98 8.70 8.62 9.21
C THR A 98 7.73 8.00 8.22
N HIS A 99 6.48 8.49 8.20
CA HIS A 99 5.44 7.98 7.32
C HIS A 99 4.53 9.09 6.83
N TRP A 100 3.83 8.85 5.73
CA TRP A 100 2.81 9.74 5.21
C TRP A 100 1.62 8.94 4.65
N ARG A 101 0.46 9.57 4.53
CA ARG A 101 -0.70 9.02 3.81
C ARG A 101 -1.48 10.13 3.12
N PRO A 102 -1.99 9.91 1.90
CA PRO A 102 -2.86 10.88 1.24
C PRO A 102 -4.18 11.05 2.03
N ILE A 103 -4.78 12.24 1.93
CA ILE A 103 -6.11 12.58 2.45
C ILE A 103 -7.12 12.57 1.29
#